data_AF-A0A7C3FMV9-F1
#
_entry.id   AF-A0A7C3FMV9-F1
#
_cell.length_a   1.000
_cell.length_b   1.000
_cell.length_c   1.000
_cell.angle_alpha   90.00
_cell.angle_beta   90.00
_cell.angle_gamma   90.00
#
_symmetry.space_group_name_H-M   'P 1'
#
loop_
_entity.id
_entity.type
_entity.pdbx_description
1 polymer ?
#
loop_
_entity_poly.entity_id
_entity_poly.type
_entity_poly.pdbx_seq_one_letter_code
_entity_poly.pdbx_strand_id
1 'polypeptide(L)' 'MPVWLVYLAAALGFVYMLNPTAGFVEFIPDNFPLVGNLDEGAAMLLLWYGLVEFFEGRKRGTIESEEEE' A
#
# COMPACT_ATOMS: atom_id res chain seq x y z
N MET A 1 -7.67 9.96 8.24
CA MET A 1 -7.94 8.51 8.15
C MET A 1 -7.33 7.85 9.37
N PRO A 2 -8.00 6.89 10.02
CA PRO A 2 -7.39 6.21 11.15
C PRO A 2 -6.19 5.37 10.69
N VAL A 3 -5.08 5.42 11.43
CA VAL A 3 -3.79 4.79 11.06
C VAL A 3 -3.92 3.27 10.86
N TRP A 4 -4.74 2.60 11.68
CA TRP A 4 -4.98 1.16 11.55
C TRP A 4 -5.59 0.78 10.19
N LEU A 5 -6.39 1.67 9.58
CA LEU A 5 -7.00 1.44 8.28
C LEU A 5 -5.95 1.53 7.16
N VAL A 6 -4.95 2.41 7.32
CA VAL A 6 -3.81 2.52 6.39
C VAL A 6 -3.01 1.23 6.41
N TYR A 7 -2.70 0.69 7.60
CA TYR A 7 -2.00 -0.59 7.73
C TYR A 7 -2.82 -1.78 7.22
N LEU A 8 -4.13 -1.80 7.46
CA LEU A 8 -5.00 -2.84 6.92
C LEU A 8 -4.99 -2.81 5.39
N ALA A 9 -5.10 -1.63 4.79
CA ALA A 9 -5.07 -1.49 3.33
C ALA A 9 -3.71 -1.88 2.74
N ALA A 10 -2.61 -1.51 3.40
CA ALA A 10 -1.27 -1.91 3.00
C ALA A 10 -1.04 -3.43 3.07
N ALA A 11 -1.56 -4.09 4.11
CA ALA A 11 -1.51 -5.54 4.24
C ALA A 11 -2.32 -6.24 3.13
N LEU A 12 -3.50 -5.71 2.77
CA LEU A 12 -4.29 -6.22 1.65
C LEU A 12 -3.55 -6.07 0.32
N GLY A 13 -2.95 -4.91 0.06
CA GLY A 13 -2.12 -4.68 -1.13
C GLY A 13 -0.91 -5.61 -1.20
N PHE A 14 -0.26 -5.88 -0.07
CA PHE A 14 0.85 -6.83 0.01
C PHE A 14 0.41 -8.27 -0.28
N VAL A 15 -0.70 -8.73 0.31
CA VAL A 15 -1.25 -10.07 0.05
C VAL A 15 -1.66 -10.23 -1.41
N TYR A 16 -2.23 -9.18 -2.01
CA TYR A 16 -2.58 -9.16 -3.44
C TYR A 16 -1.33 -9.33 -4.32
N MET A 17 -0.28 -8.55 -4.04
CA MET A 17 1.01 -8.64 -4.73
C MET A 17 1.69 -10.01 -4.62
N LEU A 18 1.48 -10.75 -3.53
CA LEU A 18 2.02 -12.10 -3.36
C LEU A 18 1.22 -13.18 -4.11
N ASN A 19 0.07 -12.84 -4.68
CA ASN A 19 -0.73 -13.72 -5.50
C ASN A 19 -0.71 -13.26 -6.98
N PRO A 20 0.43 -13.44 -7.69
CA PRO A 20 0.54 -13.04 -9.10
C PRO A 20 -0.41 -13.82 -10.02
N THR A 21 -1.02 -14.91 -9.52
CA THR A 21 -2.04 -15.68 -10.25
C THR A 21 -3.45 -15.12 -10.09
N ALA A 22 -3.70 -14.17 -9.19
CA ALA A 22 -5.01 -13.52 -9.04
C ALA A 22 -5.35 -12.56 -10.19
N GLY A 23 -4.35 -11.97 -10.86
CA GLY A 23 -4.53 -11.18 -12.09
C GLY A 23 -4.98 -12.01 -13.30
N PHE A 24 -5.00 -13.35 -13.21
CA PHE A 24 -5.47 -14.20 -14.31
C PHE A 24 -7.01 -14.20 -14.47
N VAL A 25 -7.75 -13.59 -13.52
CA VAL A 25 -9.22 -13.48 -13.53
C VAL A 25 -9.61 -12.01 -13.77
N GLU A 26 -9.07 -11.40 -14.83
CA GLU A 26 -9.39 -10.03 -15.20
C GLU A 26 -10.66 -9.96 -16.07
N PHE A 27 -11.55 -9.02 -15.72
CA PHE A 27 -12.78 -8.72 -16.47
C PHE A 27 -12.50 -7.90 -17.75
N ILE A 28 -11.30 -7.32 -17.86
CA ILE A 28 -10.84 -6.47 -18.96
C ILE A 28 -9.73 -7.25 -19.68
N PRO A 29 -9.77 -7.38 -21.02
CA PRO A 29 -8.74 -8.13 -21.74
C PRO A 29 -7.39 -7.39 -21.73
N ASP A 30 -6.32 -8.09 -21.33
CA ASP A 30 -4.89 -7.73 -21.22
C ASP A 30 -4.23 -7.09 -22.47
N ASN A 31 -4.97 -6.80 -23.54
CA ASN A 31 -4.40 -6.34 -24.81
C ASN A 31 -4.11 -4.82 -24.85
N PHE A 32 -4.35 -4.07 -23.76
CA PHE A 32 -3.97 -2.67 -23.66
C PHE A 32 -2.68 -2.52 -22.85
N PRO A 33 -1.54 -2.20 -23.48
CA PRO A 33 -0.20 -2.14 -22.85
C PRO A 33 -0.02 -1.06 -21.77
N LEU A 34 -1.10 -0.39 -21.35
CA LEU A 34 -1.15 0.67 -20.35
C LEU A 34 -2.20 0.46 -19.24
N VAL A 35 -3.12 -0.51 -19.38
CA VAL A 35 -4.34 -0.61 -18.54
C VAL A 35 -4.53 -2.00 -17.91
N GLY A 36 -3.96 -3.06 -18.48
CA GLY A 36 -4.18 -4.44 -18.01
C GLY A 36 -3.41 -4.86 -16.76
N ASN A 37 -3.21 -3.97 -15.77
CA ASN A 37 -2.64 -4.25 -14.42
C ASN A 37 -2.94 -3.10 -13.42
N LEU A 38 -4.06 -2.38 -13.61
CA LEU A 38 -4.36 -1.18 -12.80
C LEU A 38 -4.64 -1.49 -11.33
N ASP A 39 -5.23 -2.65 -11.09
CA ASP A 39 -5.46 -3.26 -9.78
C ASP A 39 -4.15 -3.60 -9.07
N GLU A 40 -3.15 -4.14 -9.77
CA GLU A 40 -1.80 -4.34 -9.23
C GLU A 40 -1.13 -3.02 -8.85
N GLY A 41 -1.29 -2.00 -9.71
CA GLY A 41 -0.84 -0.64 -9.41
C GLY A 41 -1.53 -0.06 -8.17
N ALA A 42 -2.84 -0.29 -8.01
CA ALA A 42 -3.58 0.13 -6.83
C ALA A 42 -3.10 -0.61 -5.57
N ALA A 43 -2.87 -1.92 -5.65
CA ALA A 43 -2.32 -2.71 -4.55
C ALA A 43 -0.93 -2.20 -4.12
N MET A 44 -0.09 -1.83 -5.07
CA MET A 44 1.22 -1.25 -4.79
C MET A 44 1.11 0.14 -4.12
N LEU A 45 0.16 0.97 -4.54
CA LEU A 45 -0.11 2.26 -3.88
C LEU A 45 -0.56 2.07 -2.44
N LEU A 46 -1.44 1.10 -2.16
CA LEU A 46 -1.86 0.79 -0.79
C LEU A 46 -0.69 0.37 0.10
N LEU A 47 0.19 -0.50 -0.42
CA LEU A 47 1.42 -0.90 0.27
C LEU A 47 2.33 0.31 0.51
N TRP A 48 2.52 1.16 -0.50
CA TRP A 48 3.34 2.37 -0.41
C TRP A 48 2.85 3.33 0.67
N TYR A 49 1.55 3.60 0.73
CA TYR A 49 0.97 4.47 1.77
C TYR A 49 1.20 3.92 3.18
N GLY A 50 1.13 2.59 3.37
CA GLY A 50 1.46 1.97 4.66
C GLY A 50 2.93 2.15 5.07
N LEU A 51 3.85 2.07 4.11
CA LEU A 51 5.27 2.31 4.36
C LEU A 51 5.54 3.77 4.73
N VAL A 52 4.93 4.71 4.01
CA VAL A 52 5.05 6.16 4.31
C VAL A 52 4.55 6.44 5.73
N GLU A 53 3.37 5.95 6.08
CA GLU A 53 2.81 6.12 7.43
C GLU A 53 3.71 5.51 8.52
N PHE A 54 4.31 4.35 8.26
CA PHE A 54 5.27 3.72 9.18
C PHE A 54 6.52 4.59 9.41
N PHE A 55 7.09 5.17 8.35
CA PHE A 55 8.27 6.02 8.47
C PHE A 55 7.95 7.39 9.09
N GLU A 56 6.80 7.99 8.75
CA GLU A 56 6.38 9.27 9.30
C GLU A 56 5.97 9.17 10.78
N GLY A 57 5.27 8.09 11.16
CA GLY A 57 4.91 7.83 12.55
C GLY A 57 6.15 7.73 13.45
N ARG A 58 7.23 7.11 12.96
CA ARG A 58 8.51 7.05 13.68
C ARG A 58 9.15 8.42 13.88
N LYS A 59 8.99 9.32 12.91
CA LYS A 59 9.60 10.66 12.94
C LYS A 59 8.93 11.58 13.97
N ARG A 60 7.61 11.46 14.19
CA ARG A 60 6.91 12.23 15.25
C ARG A 60 7.32 11.82 16.65
N GLY A 61 7.46 10.51 16.89
CA GLY A 61 7.90 10.01 18.19
C GLY A 61 9.31 10.48 18.59
N THR A 62 10.19 10.76 17.62
CA THR A 62 11.54 11.31 17.90
C THR A 62 11.51 12.79 18.26
N ILE A 63 10.62 13.58 17.64
CA ILE A 63 10.53 15.02 17.91
C ILE A 63 9.90 15.29 19.28
N GLU A 64 8.85 14.53 19.65
CA GLU A 64 8.25 14.64 20.99
C GLU A 64 9.25 14.29 22.10
N SER A 65 10.14 13.31 21.87
CA SER A 65 11.18 12.95 22.85
C SER A 65 12.31 13.98 22.99
N GLU A 66 12.56 14.83 21.98
CA GLU A 66 13.57 15.89 22.03
C GLU A 66 13.02 17.19 22.67
N GLU A 67 11.70 17.40 22.67
CA GLU A 67 11.06 18.56 23.33
C GLU A 67 10.80 18.35 24.84
N GLU A 68 10.80 17.11 25.32
CA GLU A 68 10.61 16.76 26.74
C GLU A 68 11.91 16.69 27.57
N GLU A 69 13.11 16.78 26.95
CA GLU A 69 14.43 16.88 27.61
C GLU A 69 14.90 18.33 27.82
#